data_AF-A0A396JFB2-F1
#
_entry.id   AF-A0A396JFB2-F1
#
_cell.length_a   1.000
_cell.length_b   1.000
_cell.length_c   1.000
_cell.angle_alpha   90.00
_cell.angle_beta   90.00
_cell.angle_gamma   90.00
#
_symmetry.space_group_name_H-M   'P 1'
#
loop_
_entity.id
_entity.type
_entity.pdbx_description
1 polymer ?
#
loop_
_entity_poly.entity_id
_entity_poly.type
_entity_poly.pdbx_seq_one_letter_code
_entity_poly.pdbx_strand_id
1 'polypeptide(L)'
;MFLFCFRVSYVSSSNIILCFFNDQSKAIEILTKDLKVFRSRNEEVFKELTQLLTYNNIREHELLSTYQDAISSRKIVMNEIKEIIEQHPMLKGKLKFPDIDCQRLKHLLNARFHTYFLNL
;
A
#
# COMPACT_ATOMS: atom_id res chain seq x y z
N MET A 1 -8.15 -11.28 1.21
CA MET A 1 -8.16 -9.90 1.77
C MET A 1 -6.91 -9.08 1.43
N PHE A 2 -5.72 -9.67 1.26
CA PHE A 2 -4.45 -8.95 1.04
C PHE A 2 -4.28 -8.18 -0.29
N LEU A 3 -5.17 -8.35 -1.26
CA LEU A 3 -4.99 -7.82 -2.62
C LEU A 3 -5.85 -6.62 -2.95
N PHE A 4 -6.80 -6.28 -2.08
CA PHE A 4 -7.70 -5.15 -2.31
C PHE A 4 -7.02 -3.78 -2.15
N CYS A 5 -5.80 -3.74 -1.60
CA CYS A 5 -5.20 -2.50 -1.14
C CYS A 5 -3.81 -2.15 -1.64
N PHE A 6 -3.15 -3.05 -2.37
CA PHE A 6 -1.77 -2.80 -2.77
C PHE A 6 -1.62 -1.80 -3.93
N ARG A 7 -2.70 -1.45 -4.63
CA ARG A 7 -2.68 -0.47 -5.72
C ARG A 7 -3.75 0.62 -5.66
N VAL A 8 -4.53 0.67 -4.57
CA VAL A 8 -5.53 1.73 -4.35
C VAL A 8 -4.99 2.87 -3.48
N SER A 9 -3.70 2.82 -3.13
CA SER A 9 -3.04 3.82 -2.25
C SER A 9 -2.18 4.85 -2.98
N TYR A 10 -1.97 4.75 -4.31
CA TYR A 10 -1.05 5.65 -5.04
C TYR A 10 -1.74 6.69 -5.93
N VAL A 11 -3.08 6.70 -6.02
CA VAL A 11 -3.83 7.68 -6.82
C VAL A 11 -4.82 8.42 -5.94
N SER A 12 -4.42 9.64 -5.55
CA SER A 12 -5.23 10.76 -5.05
C SER A 12 -6.48 10.43 -4.25
N SER A 13 -6.39 10.65 -2.94
CA SER A 13 -7.36 11.27 -2.02
C SER A 13 -8.87 10.95 -2.05
N SER A 14 -9.41 10.09 -2.91
CA SER A 14 -10.88 9.91 -3.01
C SER A 14 -11.37 8.54 -3.51
N ASN A 15 -10.53 7.63 -4.01
CA ASN A 15 -11.01 6.60 -4.94
C ASN A 15 -11.28 5.18 -4.39
N ILE A 16 -11.37 4.96 -3.07
CA ILE A 16 -11.94 3.69 -2.53
C ILE A 16 -13.48 3.77 -2.41
N ILE A 17 -14.04 4.97 -2.59
CA ILE A 17 -15.48 5.24 -2.68
C ILE A 17 -15.93 5.04 -4.14
N LEU A 18 -15.70 3.86 -4.71
CA LEU A 18 -16.05 3.63 -6.13
C LEU A 18 -17.42 2.97 -6.32
N CYS A 19 -17.98 2.36 -5.26
CA CYS A 19 -19.38 1.93 -5.24
C CYS A 19 -20.33 2.97 -4.62
N PHE A 20 -19.82 4.06 -4.05
CA PHE A 20 -20.67 5.10 -3.43
C PHE A 20 -20.91 6.31 -4.35
N PHE A 21 -20.17 6.45 -5.46
CA PHE A 21 -20.36 7.52 -6.44
C PHE A 21 -20.26 6.96 -7.88
N ASN A 22 -21.19 6.08 -8.26
CA ASN A 22 -21.64 5.81 -9.65
C ASN A 22 -20.61 5.62 -10.78
N ASP A 23 -19.32 5.43 -10.51
CA ASP A 23 -18.29 5.34 -11.54
C ASP A 23 -17.91 3.87 -11.79
N GLN A 24 -18.91 3.11 -12.25
CA GLN A 24 -18.77 1.70 -12.61
C GLN A 24 -17.65 1.49 -13.63
N SER A 25 -17.41 2.47 -14.51
CA SER A 25 -16.32 2.45 -15.49
C SER A 25 -14.95 2.37 -14.81
N LYS A 26 -14.69 3.22 -13.80
CA LYS A 26 -13.44 3.15 -13.03
C LYS A 26 -13.32 1.83 -12.26
N ALA A 27 -14.42 1.30 -11.73
CA ALA A 27 -14.37 0.04 -10.98
C ALA A 27 -13.97 -1.14 -11.87
N ILE A 28 -14.53 -1.18 -13.08
CA ILE A 28 -14.14 -2.15 -14.13
C ILE A 28 -12.68 -1.94 -14.54
N GLU A 29 -12.23 -0.69 -14.69
CA GLU A 29 -10.85 -0.38 -15.03
C GLU A 29 -9.87 -0.92 -13.99
N ILE A 30 -10.11 -0.69 -12.70
CA ILE A 30 -9.26 -1.21 -11.61
C ILE A 30 -9.27 -2.74 -11.61
N LEU A 31 -10.45 -3.37 -11.73
CA LEU A 31 -10.56 -4.83 -11.74
C LEU A 31 -9.75 -5.46 -12.89
N THR A 32 -9.84 -4.86 -14.08
CA THR A 32 -9.23 -5.42 -15.30
C THR A 32 -7.75 -5.08 -15.46
N LYS A 33 -7.31 -3.89 -15.02
CA LYS A 33 -5.91 -3.45 -15.15
C LYS A 33 -5.06 -3.82 -13.95
N ASP A 34 -5.55 -3.57 -12.74
CA ASP A 34 -4.74 -3.70 -11.52
C ASP A 34 -4.92 -5.06 -10.83
N LEU A 35 -6.15 -5.58 -10.80
CA LEU A 35 -6.46 -6.79 -10.01
C LEU A 35 -6.42 -8.09 -10.82
N LYS A 36 -6.47 -8.03 -12.16
CA LYS A 36 -6.46 -9.20 -13.05
C LYS A 36 -5.25 -10.11 -12.86
N VAL A 37 -4.10 -9.55 -12.49
CA VAL A 37 -2.87 -10.32 -12.21
C VAL A 37 -3.06 -11.36 -11.10
N PHE A 38 -3.99 -11.13 -10.17
CA PHE A 38 -4.24 -12.03 -9.05
C PHE A 38 -5.19 -13.18 -9.35
N ARG A 39 -5.88 -13.14 -10.49
CA ARG A 39 -6.84 -14.18 -10.90
C ARG A 39 -6.21 -15.56 -10.97
N SER A 40 -4.97 -15.66 -11.44
CA SER A 40 -4.23 -16.92 -11.54
C SER A 40 -3.91 -17.54 -10.17
N ARG A 41 -3.80 -16.70 -9.13
CA ARG A 41 -3.44 -17.11 -7.78
C ARG A 41 -4.66 -17.53 -6.96
N ASN A 42 -5.79 -16.86 -7.17
CA ASN A 42 -7.05 -17.21 -6.52
C ASN A 42 -8.22 -16.76 -7.41
N GLU A 43 -8.76 -17.69 -8.20
CA GLU A 43 -9.83 -17.39 -9.13
C GLU A 43 -11.17 -17.11 -8.40
N GLU A 44 -11.42 -17.77 -7.28
CA GLU A 44 -12.65 -17.59 -6.49
C GLU A 44 -12.77 -16.16 -5.97
N VAL A 45 -11.69 -15.64 -5.37
CA VAL A 45 -11.66 -14.24 -4.93
C VAL A 45 -11.84 -13.28 -6.10
N PHE A 46 -11.27 -13.57 -7.27
CA PHE A 46 -11.47 -12.71 -8.44
C PHE A 46 -12.92 -12.73 -8.95
N LYS A 47 -13.61 -13.87 -8.84
CA LYS A 47 -15.05 -13.99 -9.14
C LYS A 47 -15.89 -13.17 -8.15
N GLU A 48 -15.62 -13.28 -6.86
CA GLU A 48 -16.28 -12.45 -5.82
C GLU A 48 -16.09 -10.95 -6.09
N LEU A 49 -14.87 -10.52 -6.42
CA LEU A 49 -14.58 -9.13 -6.77
C LEU A 49 -15.37 -8.65 -8.00
N THR A 50 -15.59 -9.54 -8.97
CA THR A 50 -16.41 -9.24 -10.14
C THR A 50 -17.90 -9.12 -9.77
N GLN A 51 -18.39 -9.97 -8.87
CA GLN A 51 -19.76 -9.90 -8.36
C GLN A 51 -20.02 -8.60 -7.59
N LEU A 52 -19.03 -8.05 -6.85
CA LEU A 52 -19.18 -6.75 -6.18
C LEU A 52 -19.57 -5.60 -7.12
N LEU A 53 -19.28 -5.71 -8.43
CA LEU A 53 -19.69 -4.71 -9.42
C LEU A 53 -21.20 -4.70 -9.71
N THR A 54 -21.93 -5.77 -9.35
CA THR A 54 -23.37 -5.87 -9.58
C THR A 54 -24.19 -5.40 -8.38
N TYR A 55 -23.58 -5.20 -7.22
CA TYR A 55 -24.27 -4.74 -6.02
C TYR A 55 -24.50 -3.23 -6.05
N ASN A 56 -25.70 -2.79 -5.65
CA ASN A 56 -25.99 -1.38 -5.42
C ASN A 56 -25.27 -0.86 -4.17
N ASN A 57 -25.05 -1.73 -3.19
CA ASN A 57 -24.30 -1.42 -1.97
C ASN A 57 -23.39 -2.59 -1.60
N ILE A 58 -22.09 -2.32 -1.51
CA ILE A 58 -21.09 -3.34 -1.15
C ILE A 58 -21.30 -3.95 0.24
N ARG A 59 -22.02 -3.26 1.14
CA ARG A 59 -22.33 -3.77 2.48
C ARG A 59 -23.32 -4.94 2.47
N GLU A 60 -23.96 -5.21 1.35
CA GLU A 60 -24.79 -6.40 1.15
C GLU A 60 -23.93 -7.68 1.08
N HIS A 61 -22.64 -7.54 0.80
CA HIS A 61 -21.71 -8.66 0.85
C HIS A 61 -21.31 -8.97 2.31
N GLU A 62 -21.37 -10.25 2.70
CA GLU A 62 -21.15 -10.70 4.09
C GLU A 62 -19.84 -10.17 4.68
N LEU A 63 -18.73 -10.29 3.94
CA LEU A 63 -17.40 -9.83 4.37
C LEU A 63 -17.25 -8.30 4.44
N LEU A 64 -18.15 -7.54 3.81
CA LEU A 64 -18.08 -6.08 3.75
C LEU A 64 -19.24 -5.42 4.52
N SER A 65 -20.06 -6.21 5.21
CA SER A 65 -21.16 -5.72 6.04
C SER A 65 -20.71 -4.73 7.13
N THR A 66 -19.49 -4.91 7.65
CA THR A 66 -18.87 -4.06 8.68
C THR A 66 -18.10 -2.86 8.10
N TYR A 67 -18.02 -2.72 6.78
CA TYR A 67 -17.36 -1.58 6.14
C TYR A 67 -18.03 -0.28 6.58
N GLN A 68 -17.27 0.68 7.11
CA GLN A 68 -17.82 1.93 7.62
C GLN A 68 -17.51 3.11 6.69
N ASP A 69 -16.24 3.46 6.56
CA ASP A 69 -15.79 4.60 5.79
C ASP A 69 -14.36 4.36 5.29
N ALA A 70 -13.95 5.12 4.28
CA ALA A 70 -12.66 4.93 3.62
C ALA A 70 -11.46 5.26 4.54
N ILE A 71 -11.62 6.10 5.57
CA ILE A 71 -10.52 6.43 6.49
C ILE A 71 -10.26 5.25 7.40
N SER A 72 -11.32 4.72 8.03
CA SER A 72 -11.25 3.56 8.90
C SER A 72 -10.74 2.32 8.16
N SER A 73 -11.25 2.05 6.96
CA SER A 73 -10.80 0.91 6.15
C SER A 73 -9.33 1.03 5.73
N ARG A 74 -8.85 2.24 5.36
CA ARG A 74 -7.42 2.45 5.08
C ARG A 74 -6.53 2.16 6.29
N LYS A 75 -6.99 2.50 7.50
CA LYS A 75 -6.22 2.25 8.73
C LYS A 75 -6.06 0.76 8.99
N ILE A 76 -7.13 -0.03 8.83
CA ILE A 76 -7.11 -1.49 9.00
C ILE A 76 -6.08 -2.10 8.03
N VAL A 77 -6.21 -1.73 6.76
CA VAL A 77 -5.33 -2.18 5.69
C VAL A 77 -3.87 -1.79 5.90
N MET A 78 -3.60 -0.56 6.36
CA MET A 78 -2.24 -0.10 6.63
C MET A 78 -1.58 -0.96 7.71
N ASN A 79 -2.34 -1.35 8.74
CA ASN A 79 -1.83 -2.25 9.78
C ASN A 79 -1.48 -3.63 9.21
N GLU A 80 -2.35 -4.22 8.38
CA GLU A 80 -2.07 -5.49 7.70
C GLU A 80 -0.83 -5.42 6.80
N ILE A 81 -0.71 -4.35 6.00
CA ILE A 81 0.46 -4.14 5.13
C ILE A 81 1.74 -3.99 5.97
N LYS A 82 1.67 -3.26 7.08
CA LYS A 82 2.81 -3.10 7.99
C LYS A 82 3.26 -4.46 8.53
N GLU A 83 2.34 -5.31 8.96
CA GLU A 83 2.66 -6.67 9.44
C GLU A 83 3.33 -7.51 8.34
N ILE A 84 2.81 -7.50 7.10
CA ILE A 84 3.44 -8.21 5.97
C ILE A 84 4.86 -7.70 5.74
N ILE A 85 5.05 -6.38 5.72
CA ILE A 85 6.34 -5.73 5.48
C ILE A 85 7.35 -6.12 6.57
N GLU A 86 6.94 -6.07 7.83
CA GLU A 86 7.78 -6.41 8.97
C GLU A 86 8.23 -7.88 8.96
N GLN A 87 7.37 -8.79 8.50
CA GLN A 87 7.68 -10.22 8.40
C GLN A 87 8.41 -10.61 7.10
N HIS A 88 8.54 -9.70 6.13
CA HIS A 88 9.10 -10.05 4.83
C HIS A 88 10.62 -10.25 4.89
N PRO A 89 11.16 -11.44 4.53
CA PRO A 89 12.60 -11.74 4.68
C PRO A 89 13.53 -10.76 3.96
N MET A 90 13.15 -10.30 2.76
CA MET A 90 13.98 -9.36 1.98
C MET A 90 14.04 -7.94 2.54
N LEU A 91 13.13 -7.60 3.46
CA LEU A 91 13.05 -6.29 4.13
C LEU A 91 13.64 -6.32 5.54
N LYS A 92 14.03 -7.50 6.04
CA LYS A 92 14.69 -7.65 7.33
C LYS A 92 15.92 -6.74 7.42
N GLY A 93 15.99 -5.93 8.48
CA GLY A 93 17.09 -4.98 8.70
C GLY A 93 17.03 -3.70 7.87
N LYS A 94 16.05 -3.52 6.97
CA LYS A 94 15.92 -2.33 6.10
C LYS A 94 14.82 -1.36 6.53
N LEU A 95 14.05 -1.69 7.56
CA LEU A 95 12.89 -0.91 8.00
C LEU A 95 13.23 0.16 9.04
N LYS A 96 14.42 0.11 9.63
CA LYS A 96 14.88 1.10 10.59
C LYS A 96 15.89 2.00 9.91
N PHE A 97 15.68 3.31 10.02
CA PHE A 97 16.72 4.26 9.67
C PHE A 97 17.92 4.03 10.61
N PRO A 98 19.15 4.01 10.10
CA PRO A 98 20.33 3.85 10.94
C PRO A 98 20.44 5.01 11.94
N ASP A 99 20.89 4.70 13.15
CA ASP A 99 21.22 5.74 14.12
C ASP A 99 22.53 6.41 13.66
N ILE A 100 22.41 7.64 13.16
CA ILE A 100 23.52 8.41 12.62
C ILE A 100 23.55 9.75 13.35
N ASP A 101 24.72 10.10 13.88
CA ASP A 101 24.93 11.40 14.50
C ASP A 101 24.53 12.55 13.58
N CYS A 102 23.95 13.59 14.16
CA CYS A 102 23.66 14.83 13.45
C CYS A 102 24.89 15.33 12.69
N GLN A 103 24.69 15.74 11.43
CA GLN A 103 25.74 16.28 10.57
C GLN A 103 26.91 15.30 10.32
N ARG A 104 26.73 13.99 10.45
CA ARG A 104 27.79 12.98 10.22
C ARG A 104 28.54 13.19 8.90
N LEU A 105 27.83 13.46 7.80
CA LEU A 105 28.44 13.70 6.49
C LEU A 105 29.38 14.92 6.51
N LYS A 106 28.95 16.03 7.12
CA LYS A 106 29.76 17.25 7.27
C LYS A 106 31.03 16.96 8.07
N HIS A 107 30.92 16.24 9.18
CA HIS A 107 32.08 15.82 9.97
C HIS A 107 33.06 14.98 9.17
N LEU A 108 32.56 14.01 8.38
CA LEU A 108 33.39 13.17 7.51
C LEU A 108 34.11 13.97 6.43
N LEU A 109 33.42 14.92 5.79
CA LEU A 109 34.00 15.82 4.80
C LEU A 109 35.10 16.68 5.43
N ASN A 110 34.83 17.32 6.57
CA ASN A 110 35.80 18.15 7.27
C ASN A 110 37.05 17.37 7.70
N ALA A 111 36.89 16.13 8.19
CA ALA A 111 38.00 15.26 8.54
C ALA A 111 38.87 14.91 7.32
N ARG A 112 38.25 14.68 6.15
CA ARG A 112 38.97 14.47 4.89
C ARG A 112 39.74 15.72 4.45
N PHE A 113 39.12 16.91 4.51
CA PHE A 113 39.83 18.16 4.19
C PHE A 113 41.03 18.40 5.10
N HIS A 114 40.88 18.20 6.41
CA HIS A 114 41.96 18.39 7.38
C HIS A 114 43.12 17.40 7.15
N THR A 115 42.82 16.14 6.83
CA THR A 115 43.85 15.15 6.52
C THR A 115 44.63 15.46 5.24
N TYR A 116 44.00 16.03 4.20
CA TYR A 116 44.77 16.51 3.04
C TYR A 116 45.67 17.70 3.38
N PHE A 117 45.19 18.62 4.22
CA PHE A 117 45.94 19.83 4.60
C PHE A 117 47.15 19.55 5.49
N LEU A 118 47.10 18.53 6.35
CA LEU A 118 48.22 18.16 7.24
C LEU A 118 49.25 17.23 6.58
N ASN A 119 48.96 16.68 5.39
CA ASN A 119 49.87 15.82 4.63
C ASN A 119 50.58 16.57 3.47
N LEU A 120 50.54 17.91 3.50
CA LEU A 120 51.24 18.86 2.64
C LEU A 120 52.21 19.67 3.51
#